data_AF-A0A8S0G334-F1
#
_entry.id   AF-A0A8S0G334-F1
#
_cell.length_a   1.000
_cell.length_b   1.000
_cell.length_c   1.000
_cell.angle_alpha   90.00
_cell.angle_beta   90.00
_cell.angle_gamma   90.00
#
_symmetry.space_group_name_H-M   'P 1'
#
loop_
_entity.id
_entity.type
_entity.pdbx_description
1 polymer ?
#
loop_
_entity_poly.entity_id
_entity_poly.type
_entity_poly.pdbx_seq_one_letter_code
_entity_poly.pdbx_strand_id
1 'polypeptide(L)' 'MIAQGTPAEIMRGETLEMIYGIPMGILPHPAGAAPVSFVY' A
#
# COMPACT_ATOMS: atom_id res chain seq x y z
N MET A 1 13.40 -7.89 8.10
CA MET A 1 12.02 -8.11 7.64
C MET A 1 11.41 -6.75 7.36
N ILE A 2 10.82 -6.49 6.19
CA ILE A 2 10.44 -5.13 5.76
C ILE A 2 8.94 -4.81 5.88
N ALA A 3 8.07 -5.83 5.94
CA ALA A 3 6.66 -5.73 6.35
C ALA A 3 6.07 -7.12 6.62
N GLN A 4 5.09 -7.22 7.53
CA GLN A 4 4.28 -8.42 7.81
C GLN A 4 2.92 -7.99 8.37
N GLY A 5 1.84 -8.66 7.96
CA GLY A 5 0.48 -8.34 8.40
C GLY A 5 -0.55 -8.60 7.30
N THR A 6 -1.78 -8.16 7.55
CA THR A 6 -2.88 -8.16 6.59
C THR A 6 -2.66 -7.11 5.49
N PRO A 7 -3.35 -7.22 4.33
CA PRO A 7 -3.28 -6.20 3.29
C PRO A 7 -3.62 -4.79 3.81
N ALA A 8 -4.58 -4.65 4.73
CA ALA A 8 -4.93 -3.36 5.31
C ALA A 8 -3.82 -2.77 6.20
N GLU A 9 -2.98 -3.62 6.80
CA GLU A 9 -1.85 -3.19 7.63
C GLU A 9 -0.63 -2.82 6.78
N ILE A 10 -0.42 -3.53 5.67
CA ILE A 10 0.73 -3.36 4.78
C ILE A 10 0.50 -2.29 3.70
N MET A 11 -0.72 -2.13 3.18
CA MET A 11 -1.06 -1.19 2.10
C MET A 11 -1.15 0.25 2.62
N ARG A 12 -0.02 0.79 3.11
CA ARG A 12 0.18 2.18 3.48
C ARG A 12 1.28 2.78 2.61
N GLY A 13 1.12 4.04 2.20
CA GLY A 13 2.06 4.73 1.32
C GLY A 13 3.51 4.67 1.83
N GLU A 14 3.71 5.01 3.11
CA GLU A 14 5.04 4.95 3.76
C GLU A 14 5.64 3.55 3.77
N THR A 15 4.83 2.51 3.99
CA THR A 15 5.30 1.11 3.98
C THR A 15 5.69 0.66 2.59
N LEU A 16 4.90 1.02 1.57
CA LEU A 16 5.21 0.68 0.19
C LEU A 16 6.42 1.45 -0.34
N GLU A 17 6.61 2.70 0.08
CA GLU A 17 7.81 3.47 -0.23
C GLU A 17 9.07 2.83 0.36
N MET A 18 9.02 2.31 1.59
CA MET A 18 10.14 1.55 2.15
C MET A 18 10.44 0.24 1.39
N ILE A 19 9.42 -0.39 0.79
CA ILE A 19 9.58 -1.65 0.02
C ILE A 19 10.10 -1.38 -1.39
N TYR A 20 9.56 -0.36 -2.07
CA TYR A 20 9.81 -0.10 -3.49
C TYR A 20 10.77 1.06 -3.77
N GLY A 21 11.11 1.86 -2.76
CA GLY A 21 12.05 2.99 -2.85
C GLY A 21 11.50 4.21 -3.58
N ILE A 22 10.18 4.30 -3.81
CA ILE A 22 9.51 5.42 -4.47
C ILE A 22 8.21 5.79 -3.76
N PRO A 23 7.81 7.08 -3.75
CA PRO A 23 6.53 7.50 -3.18
C PRO A 23 5.34 6.82 -3.86
N MET A 24 4.42 6.26 -3.06
CA MET A 24 3.21 5.60 -3.54
C MET A 24 1.96 6.10 -2.82
N GLY A 25 0.87 6.27 -3.56
CA GLY A 25 -0.45 6.57 -3.01
C GLY A 25 -1.31 5.32 -2.86
N ILE A 26 -2.31 5.36 -1.97
CA ILE A 26 -3.30 4.29 -1.77
C ILE A 26 -4.71 4.87 -1.96
N LEU A 27 -5.56 4.14 -2.69
CA LEU A 27 -6.98 4.45 -2.85
C LEU A 27 -7.87 3.30 -2.35
N PRO A 28 -9.04 3.60 -1.77
CA PRO A 28 -10.02 2.59 -1.41
C PRO A 28 -10.61 1.94 -2.67
N HIS A 29 -10.70 0.61 -2.69
CA HIS A 29 -11.30 -0.08 -3.83
C HIS A 29 -12.80 0.25 -3.93
N PRO A 30 -13.33 0.66 -5.09
CA PRO A 30 -14.71 1.13 -5.24
C PRO A 30 -15.76 0.05 -4.91
N ALA A 31 -15.42 -1.23 -5.08
CA ALA A 31 -16.27 -2.36 -4.67
C ALA A 31 -15.94 -2.94 -3.27
N GLY A 32 -15.16 -2.25 -2.44
CA GLY A 32 -14.84 -2.68 -1.07
C GLY A 32 -13.85 -3.84 -0.95
N ALA A 33 -13.10 -4.15 -2.01
CA ALA A 33 -12.02 -5.13 -1.99
C ALA A 33 -10.75 -4.54 -1.33
N ALA A 34 -9.60 -5.22 -1.49
CA ALA A 34 -8.32 -4.77 -0.94
C ALA A 34 -7.93 -3.38 -1.50
N PRO A 35 -7.23 -2.53 -0.71
CA PRO A 35 -6.76 -1.22 -1.17
C PRO A 35 -5.89 -1.33 -2.43
N VAL A 36 -5.95 -0.31 -3.30
CA VAL A 36 -5.17 -0.26 -4.54
C VAL A 36 -4.07 0.79 -4.42
N SER A 37 -2.83 0.42 -4.74
CA SER A 37 -1.69 1.34 -4.78
C SER A 37 -1.47 1.91 -6.17
N PHE A 38 -0.96 3.14 -6.27
CA PHE A 38 -0.57 3.78 -7.52
C PHE A 38 0.74 4.57 -7.37
N VAL A 39 1.39 4.86 -8.50
CA VAL A 39 2.61 5.67 -8.60
C VAL A 39 2.25 7.00 -9.27
N TYR A 40 2.91 8.08 -8.84
CA TYR A 40 2.76 9.43 -9.41
C TYR A 40 3.56 9.61 -10.70
#